data_AF-A0A8T5FSN3-F1
#
_entry.id   AF-A0A8T5FSN3-F1
#
_cell.length_a   1.000
_cell.length_b   1.000
_cell.length_c   1.000
_cell.angle_alpha   90.00
_cell.angle_beta   90.00
_cell.angle_gamma   90.00
#
_symmetry.space_group_name_H-M   'P 1'
#
loop_
_entity.id
_entity.type
_entity.pdbx_description
1 polymer ?
#
loop_
_entity_poly.entity_id
_entity_poly.type
_entity_poly.pdbx_seq_one_letter_code
_entity_poly.pdbx_strand_id
1 'polypeptide(L)'
;MNITNNIISGINKKGVMPGAAYLVMIIALLLLMYTIMLPESEKREIMGEPSLGSYSGQGVPLENGQLLAPSRNLLSDSPGLMKPFLYDITQRNLASVNLFSLEEQKYESLANNLHLESSVFKNDQVDFVFTVDNLNTLRDVKLLFFVIEGEGELLVKLNGAKILSGEITNEMLPLVLPRSMIGDVNTLTIEVKKPSVFQFVSSNEYVLKDVVLIKNYLVQNNYEARQFVLSDLELADVNHMSLLYRLNCMTVDENGRIRLMLNGRLVHDALTVCDAGITEVDFSMADLIEGRNVLEFTVDKGQYVLENPIIEIDYAQQDYYRYYFVMEVPDIFEVVNGADVVLQARFTNDGYIKAGTFFVNGYPVDFDTNRNEFITDLNGLIYEGQNVITVVPDTTFEMVTLDVFLA
;
A
#
# COMPACT_ATOMS: atom_id res chain seq x y z
N MET A 1 20.42 -82.80 26.64
CA MET A 1 20.53 -83.26 28.04
C MET A 1 19.82 -82.22 28.90
N ASN A 2 18.94 -82.66 29.80
CA ASN A 2 17.95 -81.91 30.63
C ASN A 2 16.78 -81.34 29.80
N ILE A 3 15.60 -81.95 29.72
CA ILE A 3 14.63 -82.43 30.73
C ILE A 3 14.25 -81.33 31.73
N THR A 4 13.09 -80.72 31.54
CA THR A 4 11.97 -80.84 32.50
C THR A 4 10.65 -80.36 31.89
N ASN A 5 9.64 -81.22 32.08
CA ASN A 5 8.25 -81.07 31.69
C ASN A 5 7.44 -80.36 32.78
N ASN A 6 6.44 -79.60 32.33
CA ASN A 6 5.06 -79.43 32.83
C ASN A 6 4.72 -79.80 34.28
N ILE A 7 4.10 -78.84 35.02
CA ILE A 7 2.95 -79.11 35.91
C ILE A 7 1.88 -78.00 35.76
N ILE A 8 0.63 -78.46 35.82
CA ILE A 8 -0.66 -77.88 35.49
C ILE A 8 -1.32 -77.17 36.70
N SER A 9 -2.22 -76.22 36.39
CA SER A 9 -3.49 -75.83 37.08
C SER A 9 -3.53 -74.30 37.25
N GLY A 10 -4.45 -73.53 36.69
CA GLY A 10 -5.87 -73.76 36.42
C GLY A 10 -6.66 -72.86 37.37
N ILE A 11 -7.33 -71.81 36.86
CA ILE A 11 -8.62 -71.26 37.35
C ILE A 11 -9.04 -70.02 36.53
N ASN A 12 -10.24 -70.15 35.96
CA ASN A 12 -11.21 -69.14 35.55
C ASN A 12 -10.93 -68.16 34.39
N LYS A 13 -11.38 -68.60 33.21
CA LYS A 13 -12.13 -67.76 32.27
C LYS A 13 -13.32 -67.10 32.99
N LYS A 14 -13.33 -65.77 33.10
CA LYS A 14 -14.55 -64.96 33.08
C LYS A 14 -14.42 -63.93 31.96
N GLY A 15 -15.49 -63.80 31.20
CA GLY A 15 -15.52 -63.23 29.86
C GLY A 15 -15.02 -61.79 29.80
N VAL A 16 -14.02 -61.57 28.95
CA VAL A 16 -13.73 -60.27 28.38
C VAL A 16 -14.46 -60.23 27.05
N MET A 17 -15.62 -59.59 27.04
CA MET A 17 -16.25 -59.17 25.79
C MET A 17 -15.40 -58.01 25.22
N PRO A 18 -14.88 -58.12 23.97
CA PRO A 18 -14.04 -57.08 23.36
C PRO A 18 -14.73 -55.70 23.22
N GLY A 19 -16.06 -55.65 23.37
CA GLY A 19 -16.83 -54.41 23.25
C GLY A 19 -16.74 -53.48 24.46
N ALA A 20 -16.53 -54.00 25.68
CA ALA A 20 -16.58 -53.17 26.88
C ALA A 20 -15.34 -52.26 27.01
N ALA A 21 -14.15 -52.77 26.66
CA ALA A 21 -12.92 -51.98 26.70
C ALA A 21 -12.92 -50.86 25.64
N TYR A 22 -13.45 -51.15 24.45
CA TYR A 22 -13.61 -50.15 23.38
C TYR A 22 -14.62 -49.06 23.77
N LEU A 23 -15.73 -49.43 24.40
CA LEU A 23 -16.74 -48.48 24.87
C LEU A 23 -16.16 -47.50 25.91
N VAL A 24 -15.39 -48.00 26.87
CA VAL A 24 -14.76 -47.17 27.91
C VAL A 24 -13.74 -46.21 27.31
N MET A 25 -12.95 -46.65 26.34
CA MET A 25 -11.97 -45.79 25.64
C MET A 25 -12.66 -44.69 24.83
N ILE A 26 -13.76 -45.00 24.15
CA ILE A 26 -14.55 -44.02 23.40
C ILE A 26 -15.21 -43.01 24.34
N ILE A 27 -15.76 -43.46 25.46
CA ILE A 27 -16.35 -42.56 26.47
C ILE A 27 -15.27 -41.65 27.06
N ALA A 28 -14.07 -42.17 27.37
CA ALA A 28 -12.97 -41.35 27.87
C ALA A 28 -12.50 -40.30 26.86
N LEU A 29 -12.41 -40.67 25.57
CA LEU A 29 -12.05 -39.73 24.49
C LEU A 29 -13.11 -38.64 24.29
N LEU A 30 -14.39 -39.01 24.34
CA LEU A 30 -15.51 -38.08 24.24
C LEU A 30 -15.56 -37.12 25.43
N LEU A 31 -15.31 -37.61 26.65
CA LEU A 31 -15.21 -36.76 27.83
C LEU A 31 -14.04 -35.77 27.71
N LEU A 32 -12.89 -36.21 27.19
CA LEU A 32 -11.72 -35.35 27.01
C LEU A 32 -11.98 -34.27 25.95
N MET A 33 -12.61 -34.64 24.84
CA MET A 33 -13.03 -33.70 23.79
C MET A 33 -14.10 -32.72 24.29
N TYR A 34 -15.07 -33.21 25.07
CA TYR A 34 -16.10 -32.38 25.71
C TYR A 34 -15.46 -31.37 26.66
N THR A 35 -14.48 -31.79 27.48
CA THR A 35 -13.73 -30.87 28.34
C THR A 35 -12.94 -29.84 27.55
N ILE A 36 -12.37 -30.16 26.38
CA ILE A 36 -11.66 -29.15 25.58
C ILE A 36 -12.62 -28.12 24.98
N MET A 37 -13.78 -28.57 24.48
CA MET A 37 -14.77 -27.72 23.81
C MET A 37 -15.68 -26.91 24.73
N LEU A 38 -15.72 -27.23 26.03
CA LEU A 38 -16.46 -26.43 27.01
C LEU A 38 -15.93 -24.98 27.04
N PRO A 39 -16.82 -23.97 26.91
CA PRO A 39 -16.48 -22.57 27.15
C PRO A 39 -15.87 -22.39 28.55
N GLU A 40 -14.95 -21.43 28.72
CA GLU A 40 -14.25 -21.23 30.00
C GLU A 40 -15.22 -21.00 31.18
N SER A 41 -16.37 -20.37 30.94
CA SER A 41 -17.39 -20.14 31.96
C SER A 41 -17.97 -21.43 32.55
N GLU A 42 -18.22 -22.45 31.73
CA GLU A 42 -18.82 -23.72 32.18
C GLU A 42 -17.77 -24.67 32.80
N LYS A 43 -16.51 -24.58 32.36
CA LYS A 43 -15.39 -25.33 32.99
C LYS A 43 -15.23 -24.98 34.47
N ARG A 44 -15.43 -23.72 34.81
CA ARG A 44 -15.24 -23.17 36.16
C ARG A 44 -16.32 -23.64 37.13
N GLU A 45 -17.56 -23.72 36.68
CA GLU A 45 -18.69 -24.26 37.46
C GLU A 45 -18.45 -25.73 37.85
N ILE A 46 -17.88 -26.52 36.94
CA ILE A 46 -17.52 -27.94 37.20
C ILE A 46 -16.32 -28.06 38.15
N MET A 47 -15.40 -27.09 38.17
CA MET A 47 -14.23 -27.05 39.06
C MET A 47 -14.53 -26.50 40.46
N GLY A 48 -15.78 -26.09 40.73
CA GLY A 48 -16.19 -25.51 42.01
C GLY A 48 -15.77 -24.05 42.19
N GLU A 49 -15.39 -23.37 41.11
CA GLU A 49 -15.14 -21.94 41.11
C GLU A 49 -16.48 -21.18 40.94
N PRO A 50 -16.69 -20.06 41.64
CA PRO A 50 -17.93 -19.31 41.53
C PRO A 50 -18.14 -18.84 40.07
N SER A 51 -19.35 -19.07 39.56
CA SER A 51 -19.77 -18.60 38.24
C SER A 51 -19.65 -17.08 38.17
N LEU A 52 -18.88 -16.55 37.21
CA LEU A 52 -19.00 -15.15 36.84
C LEU A 52 -20.39 -14.97 36.22
N GLY A 53 -21.30 -14.32 36.96
CA GLY A 53 -22.52 -13.78 36.37
C GLY A 53 -22.13 -12.90 35.18
N SER A 54 -22.95 -12.90 34.13
CA SER A 54 -22.76 -11.99 33.00
C SER A 54 -22.68 -10.55 33.51
N TYR A 55 -21.47 -10.00 33.57
CA TYR A 55 -21.24 -8.58 33.72
C TYR A 55 -21.59 -7.91 32.39
N SER A 56 -22.88 -7.64 32.19
CA SER A 56 -23.31 -6.66 31.20
C SER A 56 -22.83 -5.29 31.67
N GLY A 57 -21.90 -4.71 30.92
CA GLY A 57 -21.23 -3.44 31.19
C GLY A 57 -22.16 -2.23 31.32
N GLN A 58 -22.77 -2.08 32.49
CA GLN A 58 -23.20 -0.80 33.01
C GLN A 58 -22.56 -0.66 34.38
N GLY A 59 -21.51 0.16 34.47
CA GLY A 59 -20.96 0.58 35.75
C GLY A 59 -22.10 1.09 36.62
N VAL A 60 -22.39 0.37 37.70
CA VAL A 60 -23.39 0.81 38.67
C VAL A 60 -22.81 2.05 39.33
N PRO A 61 -23.42 3.24 39.18
CA PRO A 61 -23.01 4.37 39.99
C PRO A 61 -23.35 3.98 41.43
N LEU A 62 -22.35 3.97 42.32
CA LEU A 62 -22.62 3.93 43.76
C LEU A 62 -23.62 5.05 44.08
N GLU A 63 -24.85 4.64 44.41
CA GLU A 63 -25.92 5.55 44.74
C GLU A 63 -25.60 6.15 46.11
N ASN A 64 -25.42 7.47 46.12
CA ASN A 64 -24.95 8.34 47.20
C ASN A 64 -23.45 8.58 47.22
N GLY A 65 -23.07 9.84 46.96
CA GLY A 65 -21.72 10.39 47.12
C GLY A 65 -21.25 10.45 48.59
N GLN A 66 -21.29 9.32 49.28
CA GLN A 66 -20.49 9.09 50.47
C GLN A 66 -19.13 8.58 50.00
N LEU A 67 -18.11 9.39 50.27
CA LEU A 67 -16.71 8.97 50.21
C LEU A 67 -16.57 7.74 51.11
N LEU A 68 -16.49 6.54 50.52
CA LEU A 68 -16.00 5.36 51.22
C LEU A 68 -14.60 5.73 51.71
N ALA A 69 -14.45 5.92 53.01
CA ALA A 69 -13.13 6.20 53.58
C ALA A 69 -12.31 4.91 53.39
N PRO A 70 -11.19 4.94 52.64
CA PRO A 70 -10.42 3.73 52.39
C PRO A 70 -9.97 3.17 53.74
N SER A 71 -10.37 1.94 54.05
CA SER A 71 -9.90 1.27 55.27
C SER A 71 -8.40 0.96 55.13
N ARG A 72 -7.97 0.63 53.91
CA ARG A 72 -6.58 0.33 53.55
C ARG A 72 -6.34 0.54 52.05
N ASN A 73 -5.27 1.26 51.70
CA ASN A 73 -4.86 1.45 50.30
C ASN A 73 -3.84 0.38 49.88
N LEU A 74 -4.09 -0.31 48.78
CA LEU A 74 -3.30 -1.43 48.24
C LEU A 74 -2.44 -1.01 47.04
N LEU A 75 -2.94 -0.07 46.23
CA LEU A 75 -2.22 0.53 45.10
C LEU A 75 -2.49 2.03 45.08
N SER A 76 -1.46 2.83 44.83
CA SER A 76 -1.61 4.25 44.50
C SER A 76 -0.49 4.64 43.56
N ASP A 77 -0.84 4.86 42.29
CA ASP A 77 0.11 5.28 41.27
C ASP A 77 -0.43 6.46 40.46
N SER A 78 0.45 7.14 39.73
CA SER A 78 0.14 8.29 38.87
C SER A 78 0.60 7.99 37.42
N PRO A 79 -0.21 7.27 36.63
CA PRO A 79 0.17 6.80 35.29
C PRO A 79 0.54 7.90 34.29
N GLY A 80 -0.10 9.06 34.36
CA GLY A 80 0.14 10.17 33.44
C GLY A 80 -0.57 9.99 32.09
N LEU A 81 0.08 10.39 31.00
CA LEU A 81 -0.52 10.38 29.65
C LEU A 81 -0.61 8.96 29.09
N MET A 82 -1.83 8.51 28.85
CA MET A 82 -2.16 7.23 28.24
C MET A 82 -2.51 7.46 26.76
N LYS A 83 -1.99 6.63 25.86
CA LYS A 83 -2.19 6.71 24.42
C LYS A 83 -2.64 5.35 23.87
N PRO A 84 -3.60 5.31 22.92
CA PRO A 84 -4.08 4.07 22.35
C PRO A 84 -3.00 3.33 21.58
N PHE A 85 -3.08 2.01 21.60
CA PHE A 85 -2.21 1.17 20.78
C PHE A 85 -2.67 1.22 19.32
N LEU A 86 -1.75 1.56 18.43
CA LEU A 86 -1.95 1.43 16.99
C LEU A 86 -1.60 -0.01 16.60
N TYR A 87 -2.47 -0.68 15.85
CA TYR A 87 -2.27 -2.07 15.40
C TYR A 87 -0.84 -2.32 14.90
N ASP A 88 -0.29 -3.53 15.12
CA ASP A 88 1.09 -3.89 14.70
C ASP A 88 1.39 -3.50 13.24
N ILE A 89 0.42 -3.71 12.33
CA ILE A 89 0.53 -3.32 10.93
C ILE A 89 -0.78 -2.66 10.48
N THR A 90 -0.68 -1.48 9.86
CA THR A 90 -1.80 -0.80 9.20
C THR A 90 -1.52 -0.62 7.71
N GLN A 91 -2.55 -0.79 6.89
CA GLN A 91 -2.48 -0.61 5.44
C GLN A 91 -3.39 0.53 4.98
N ARG A 92 -2.87 1.34 4.05
CA ARG A 92 -3.60 2.46 3.46
C ARG A 92 -3.59 2.34 1.94
N ASN A 93 -4.77 2.10 1.37
CA ASN A 93 -4.94 1.99 -0.07
C ASN A 93 -4.83 3.37 -0.74
N LEU A 94 -4.05 3.45 -1.80
CA LEU A 94 -3.96 4.59 -2.70
C LEU A 94 -4.63 4.24 -4.03
N ALA A 95 -5.09 5.27 -4.75
CA ALA A 95 -5.63 5.08 -6.09
C ALA A 95 -4.52 4.71 -7.08
N SER A 96 -4.83 3.78 -8.00
CA SER A 96 -3.93 3.35 -9.08
C SER A 96 -3.39 4.54 -9.88
N VAL A 97 -2.17 4.41 -10.39
CA VAL A 97 -1.44 5.46 -11.10
C VAL A 97 -1.18 5.01 -12.54
N ASN A 98 -1.44 5.87 -13.52
CA ASN A 98 -1.29 5.54 -14.94
C ASN A 98 -0.28 6.49 -15.61
N LEU A 99 0.94 6.01 -15.79
CA LEU A 99 2.03 6.78 -16.36
C LEU A 99 2.33 6.33 -17.77
N PHE A 100 2.42 7.26 -18.71
CA PHE A 100 2.85 6.93 -20.06
C PHE A 100 3.64 8.05 -20.72
N SER A 101 4.51 7.67 -21.64
CA SER A 101 5.31 8.54 -22.50
C SER A 101 5.59 7.75 -23.78
N LEU A 102 4.75 8.00 -24.80
CA LEU A 102 4.69 7.24 -26.04
C LEU A 102 4.88 8.15 -27.25
N GLU A 103 5.44 7.58 -28.32
CA GLU A 103 5.49 8.23 -29.62
C GLU A 103 4.33 7.75 -30.50
N GLU A 104 3.42 8.67 -30.82
CA GLU A 104 2.32 8.43 -31.76
C GLU A 104 2.72 8.90 -33.16
N GLN A 105 2.64 8.00 -34.14
CA GLN A 105 2.93 8.32 -35.54
C GLN A 105 1.64 8.60 -36.31
N LYS A 106 1.58 9.74 -37.00
CA LYS A 106 0.50 10.08 -37.94
C LYS A 106 1.03 10.14 -39.36
N TYR A 107 0.38 9.43 -40.27
CA TYR A 107 0.73 9.40 -41.69
C TYR A 107 -0.19 10.32 -42.49
N GLU A 108 0.39 11.13 -43.35
CA GLU A 108 -0.34 11.96 -44.32
C GLU A 108 0.17 11.65 -45.72
N SER A 109 -0.70 11.10 -46.57
CA SER A 109 -0.38 10.84 -47.97
C SER A 109 -0.48 12.14 -48.76
N LEU A 110 0.62 12.55 -49.38
CA LEU A 110 0.69 13.74 -50.23
C LEU A 110 0.38 13.40 -51.70
N ALA A 111 0.96 12.32 -52.21
CA ALA A 111 0.73 11.84 -53.57
C ALA A 111 1.08 10.34 -53.70
N ASN A 112 0.27 9.58 -54.44
CA ASN A 112 0.57 8.17 -54.73
C ASN A 112 1.63 8.00 -55.81
N ASN A 113 1.61 8.85 -56.82
CA ASN A 113 2.60 8.88 -57.89
C ASN A 113 2.85 10.34 -58.28
N LEU A 114 4.11 10.73 -58.32
CA LEU A 114 4.56 12.08 -58.61
C LEU A 114 5.64 12.00 -59.68
N HIS A 115 5.30 12.50 -60.86
CA HIS A 115 6.21 12.58 -61.99
C HIS A 115 6.68 14.03 -62.14
N LEU A 116 7.99 14.24 -62.06
CA LEU A 116 8.60 15.55 -62.14
C LEU A 116 9.62 15.54 -63.26
N GLU A 117 9.48 16.47 -64.20
CA GLU A 117 10.39 16.64 -65.33
C GLU A 117 10.85 18.10 -65.42
N SER A 118 12.17 18.29 -65.55
CA SER A 118 12.77 19.61 -65.75
C SER A 118 13.71 19.60 -66.95
N SER A 119 13.44 20.50 -67.89
CA SER A 119 14.27 20.78 -69.06
C SER A 119 14.58 22.29 -69.14
N VAL A 120 15.29 22.72 -70.18
CA VAL A 120 15.55 24.15 -70.38
C VAL A 120 14.26 24.97 -70.55
N PHE A 121 13.20 24.35 -71.09
CA PHE A 121 11.92 25.00 -71.41
C PHE A 121 10.77 24.64 -70.45
N LYS A 122 10.90 23.55 -69.70
CA LYS A 122 9.85 23.02 -68.79
C LYS A 122 10.41 22.86 -67.38
N ASN A 123 9.63 23.15 -66.35
CA ASN A 123 10.05 23.00 -64.96
C ASN A 123 8.86 22.58 -64.12
N ASP A 124 8.76 21.29 -63.86
CA ASP A 124 7.71 20.78 -62.99
C ASP A 124 8.13 20.97 -61.52
N GLN A 125 7.27 21.66 -60.79
CA GLN A 125 7.37 21.83 -59.34
C GLN A 125 6.00 21.53 -58.74
N VAL A 126 5.99 20.86 -57.59
CA VAL A 126 4.75 20.59 -56.85
C VAL A 126 4.89 21.06 -55.43
N ASP A 127 3.90 21.84 -55.00
CA ASP A 127 3.77 22.37 -53.65
C ASP A 127 2.69 21.60 -52.90
N PHE A 128 3.06 21.02 -51.77
CA PHE A 128 2.16 20.39 -50.82
C PHE A 128 2.03 21.26 -49.58
N VAL A 129 0.80 21.48 -49.13
CA VAL A 129 0.55 22.19 -47.87
C VAL A 129 0.14 21.18 -46.81
N PHE A 130 0.83 21.20 -45.67
CA PHE A 130 0.50 20.33 -44.53
C PHE A 130 0.47 21.13 -43.23
N THR A 131 -0.37 20.67 -42.30
CA THR A 131 -0.53 21.31 -40.98
C THR A 131 0.03 20.42 -39.87
N VAL A 132 0.34 21.01 -38.72
CA VAL A 132 0.76 20.28 -37.52
C VAL A 132 -0.27 20.49 -36.42
N ASP A 133 -0.76 19.39 -35.82
CA ASP A 133 -1.78 19.46 -34.77
C ASP A 133 -1.31 20.24 -33.53
N ASN A 134 -0.08 19.99 -33.07
CA ASN A 134 0.52 20.68 -31.93
C ASN A 134 2.06 20.68 -32.04
N LEU A 135 2.65 21.87 -32.20
CA LEU A 135 4.10 22.07 -32.30
C LEU A 135 4.88 21.71 -31.02
N ASN A 136 4.25 21.78 -29.85
CA ASN A 136 4.91 21.50 -28.58
C ASN A 136 5.12 20.00 -28.38
N THR A 137 4.16 19.18 -28.82
CA THR A 137 4.22 17.72 -28.69
C THR A 137 4.81 17.03 -29.91
N LEU A 138 4.86 17.69 -31.08
CA LEU A 138 5.59 17.18 -32.23
C LEU A 138 7.01 16.78 -31.80
N ARG A 139 7.63 15.74 -32.37
CA ARG A 139 9.02 15.35 -32.16
C ARG A 139 9.83 15.62 -33.42
N ASP A 140 9.40 15.01 -34.52
CA ASP A 140 9.93 15.26 -35.84
C ASP A 140 8.84 15.05 -36.91
N VAL A 141 9.17 15.48 -38.13
CA VAL A 141 8.40 15.14 -39.33
C VAL A 141 9.37 14.54 -40.32
N LYS A 142 8.99 13.42 -40.92
CA LYS A 142 9.80 12.70 -41.89
C LYS A 142 9.06 12.62 -43.21
N LEU A 143 9.76 12.80 -44.31
CA LEU A 143 9.26 12.63 -45.66
C LEU A 143 9.75 11.29 -46.20
N LEU A 144 8.82 10.42 -46.55
CA LEU A 144 9.08 9.12 -47.17
C LEU A 144 8.48 9.11 -48.58
N PHE A 145 9.21 8.54 -49.52
CA PHE A 145 8.74 8.22 -50.87
C PHE A 145 9.60 7.07 -51.42
N PHE A 146 9.24 6.52 -52.58
CA PHE A 146 10.06 5.55 -53.29
C PHE A 146 10.45 6.11 -54.66
N VAL A 147 11.74 6.16 -54.93
CA VAL A 147 12.28 6.53 -56.24
C VAL A 147 12.18 5.30 -57.14
N ILE A 148 11.36 5.39 -58.19
CA ILE A 148 11.22 4.35 -59.23
C ILE A 148 12.22 4.61 -60.35
N GLU A 149 12.29 5.87 -60.80
CA GLU A 149 13.22 6.37 -61.81
C GLU A 149 13.75 7.73 -61.34
N GLY A 150 15.04 8.01 -61.55
CA GLY A 150 15.67 9.24 -61.09
C GLY A 150 16.91 9.57 -61.90
N GLU A 151 16.90 10.74 -62.56
CA GLU A 151 18.01 11.30 -63.32
C GLU A 151 18.16 12.80 -62.98
N GLY A 152 19.35 13.20 -62.54
CA GLY A 152 19.67 14.58 -62.12
C GLY A 152 19.47 14.85 -60.63
N GLU A 153 19.44 16.12 -60.23
CA GLU A 153 19.31 16.51 -58.81
C GLU A 153 17.84 16.79 -58.42
N LEU A 154 17.34 16.12 -57.38
CA LEU A 154 16.10 16.48 -56.71
C LEU A 154 16.34 17.60 -55.69
N LEU A 155 15.42 18.56 -55.67
CA LEU A 155 15.40 19.68 -54.74
C LEU A 155 14.14 19.58 -53.89
N VAL A 156 14.35 19.49 -52.58
CA VAL A 156 13.25 19.55 -51.60
C VAL A 156 13.40 20.83 -50.79
N LYS A 157 12.32 21.61 -50.70
CA LYS A 157 12.25 22.84 -49.92
C LYS A 157 11.13 22.75 -48.89
N LEU A 158 11.37 23.25 -47.69
CA LEU A 158 10.39 23.42 -46.63
C LEU A 158 10.23 24.92 -46.36
N ASN A 159 9.02 25.44 -46.49
CA ASN A 159 8.71 26.86 -46.30
C ASN A 159 9.62 27.79 -47.12
N GLY A 160 9.92 27.37 -48.35
CA GLY A 160 10.83 28.07 -49.27
C GLY A 160 12.33 27.88 -48.99
N ALA A 161 12.71 27.36 -47.81
CA ALA A 161 14.09 27.04 -47.47
C ALA A 161 14.49 25.67 -48.00
N LYS A 162 15.65 25.59 -48.64
CA LYS A 162 16.17 24.35 -49.23
C LYS A 162 16.66 23.39 -48.15
N ILE A 163 16.05 22.20 -48.07
CA ILE A 163 16.42 21.16 -47.10
C ILE A 163 17.27 20.06 -47.72
N LEU A 164 17.14 19.84 -49.04
CA LEU A 164 17.90 18.83 -49.76
C LEU A 164 18.23 19.28 -51.19
N SER A 165 19.43 18.91 -51.65
CA SER A 165 19.87 18.98 -53.04
C SER A 165 20.71 17.76 -53.33
N GLY A 166 20.39 17.04 -54.38
CA GLY A 166 21.28 16.00 -54.88
C GLY A 166 20.53 14.89 -55.55
N GLU A 167 21.28 13.91 -56.02
CA GLU A 167 20.72 12.62 -56.40
C GLU A 167 20.24 11.90 -55.15
N ILE A 168 18.98 11.50 -55.14
CA ILE A 168 18.38 10.78 -54.01
C ILE A 168 18.21 9.32 -54.38
N THR A 169 18.67 8.44 -53.51
CA THR A 169 18.39 7.01 -53.57
C THR A 169 17.46 6.61 -52.43
N ASN A 170 16.82 5.45 -52.57
CA ASN A 170 15.92 4.91 -51.53
C ASN A 170 16.63 4.66 -50.18
N GLU A 171 17.96 4.55 -50.16
CA GLU A 171 18.77 4.39 -48.94
C GLU A 171 18.84 5.66 -48.08
N MET A 172 18.59 6.83 -48.67
CA MET A 172 18.62 8.12 -47.97
C MET A 172 17.28 8.47 -47.30
N LEU A 173 16.29 7.58 -47.38
CA LEU A 173 14.94 7.80 -46.90
C LEU A 173 14.68 7.01 -45.60
N PRO A 174 13.81 7.51 -44.70
CA PRO A 174 13.04 8.75 -44.82
C PRO A 174 13.85 10.02 -44.51
N LEU A 175 13.56 11.11 -45.22
CA LEU A 175 14.20 12.42 -45.01
C LEU A 175 13.61 13.10 -43.77
N VAL A 176 14.42 13.35 -42.74
CA VAL A 176 13.99 14.10 -41.55
C VAL A 176 13.93 15.60 -41.86
N LEU A 177 12.76 16.20 -41.71
CA LEU A 177 12.56 17.63 -41.92
C LEU A 177 13.09 18.44 -40.72
N PRO A 178 13.82 19.54 -40.94
CA PRO A 178 14.33 20.36 -39.83
C PRO A 178 13.20 20.95 -38.99
N ARG A 179 13.07 20.51 -37.73
CA ARG A 179 12.02 20.98 -36.82
C ARG A 179 11.97 22.50 -36.66
N SER A 180 13.12 23.16 -36.65
CA SER A 180 13.23 24.63 -36.52
C SER A 180 12.55 25.40 -37.65
N MET A 181 12.26 24.74 -38.78
CA MET A 181 11.58 25.33 -39.93
C MET A 181 10.10 24.97 -40.00
N ILE A 182 9.59 24.14 -39.08
CA ILE A 182 8.19 23.69 -39.06
C ILE A 182 7.35 24.65 -38.23
N GLY A 183 6.31 25.21 -38.83
CA GLY A 183 5.26 26.00 -38.18
C GLY A 183 3.92 25.27 -38.14
N ASP A 184 2.83 26.00 -37.85
CA ASP A 184 1.47 25.44 -37.81
C ASP A 184 0.98 25.03 -39.21
N VAL A 185 1.33 25.83 -40.22
CA VAL A 185 1.06 25.59 -41.64
C VAL A 185 2.38 25.62 -42.37
N ASN A 186 2.65 24.59 -43.17
CA ASN A 186 3.91 24.41 -43.87
C ASN A 186 3.68 24.13 -45.34
N THR A 187 4.61 24.56 -46.17
CA THR A 187 4.65 24.25 -47.60
C THR A 187 5.89 23.43 -47.90
N LEU A 188 5.71 22.21 -48.40
CA LEU A 188 6.74 21.34 -48.91
C LEU A 188 6.74 21.43 -50.43
N THR A 189 7.84 21.92 -51.01
CA THR A 189 8.04 21.95 -52.46
C THR A 189 9.00 20.86 -52.86
N ILE A 190 8.61 20.05 -53.85
CA ILE A 190 9.48 19.08 -54.51
C ILE A 190 9.62 19.51 -55.97
N GLU A 191 10.86 19.71 -56.41
CA GLU A 191 11.18 20.10 -57.78
C GLU A 191 12.45 19.38 -58.25
N VAL A 192 12.62 19.27 -59.56
CA VAL A 192 13.86 18.73 -60.15
C VAL A 192 14.70 19.90 -60.67
N LYS A 193 16.00 19.90 -60.34
CA LYS A 193 16.91 20.96 -60.75
C LYS A 193 17.02 21.02 -62.27
N LYS A 194 16.96 22.22 -62.84
CA LYS A 194 17.16 22.41 -64.29
C LYS A 194 18.55 22.00 -64.74
N PRO A 195 18.67 21.30 -65.89
CA PRO A 195 19.95 21.11 -66.58
C PRO A 195 20.62 22.44 -66.91
N SER A 196 21.95 22.43 -67.02
CA SER A 196 22.70 23.63 -67.40
C SER A 196 22.34 24.08 -68.82
N VAL A 197 22.41 25.39 -69.10
CA VAL A 197 22.04 25.97 -70.43
C VAL A 197 22.87 25.38 -71.57
N PHE A 198 24.06 24.84 -71.27
CA PHE A 198 24.93 24.16 -72.23
C PHE A 198 24.51 22.70 -72.54
N GLN A 199 23.59 22.13 -71.77
CA GLN A 199 23.04 20.77 -71.93
C GLN A 199 21.58 20.83 -72.40
N PHE A 200 21.33 21.46 -73.54
CA PHE A 200 19.98 21.75 -74.04
C PHE A 200 19.17 20.53 -74.50
N VAL A 201 19.79 19.34 -74.56
CA VAL A 201 19.14 18.07 -74.98
C VAL A 201 18.82 17.16 -73.78
N SER A 202 19.43 17.36 -72.61
CA SER A 202 19.15 16.55 -71.42
C SER A 202 17.90 17.07 -70.71
N SER A 203 17.07 16.15 -70.22
CA SER A 203 16.02 16.40 -69.24
C SER A 203 16.41 15.69 -67.95
N ASN A 204 16.16 16.34 -66.81
CA ASN A 204 16.22 15.68 -65.52
C ASN A 204 14.81 15.23 -65.14
N GLU A 205 14.68 14.04 -64.60
CA GLU A 205 13.38 13.39 -64.38
C GLU A 205 13.39 12.58 -63.09
N TYR A 206 12.29 12.64 -62.34
CA TYR A 206 12.06 11.78 -61.19
C TYR A 206 10.63 11.24 -61.20
N VAL A 207 10.51 9.93 -60.99
CA VAL A 207 9.24 9.24 -60.74
C VAL A 207 9.24 8.79 -59.28
N LEU A 208 8.48 9.49 -58.45
CA LEU A 208 8.35 9.21 -57.01
C LEU A 208 7.01 8.54 -56.74
N LYS A 209 7.03 7.48 -55.94
CA LYS A 209 5.84 6.73 -55.54
C LYS A 209 5.62 6.84 -54.03
N ASP A 210 4.36 6.84 -53.61
CA ASP A 210 3.93 6.83 -52.21
C ASP A 210 4.61 7.93 -51.38
N VAL A 211 4.44 9.18 -51.82
CA VAL A 211 4.94 10.37 -51.11
C VAL A 211 4.09 10.59 -49.86
N VAL A 212 4.69 10.34 -48.69
CA VAL A 212 4.04 10.33 -47.38
C VAL A 212 4.84 11.17 -46.39
N LEU A 213 4.13 11.99 -45.61
CA LEU A 213 4.68 12.61 -44.40
C LEU A 213 4.35 11.74 -43.19
N ILE A 214 5.37 11.47 -42.37
CA ILE A 214 5.27 10.78 -41.10
C ILE A 214 5.52 11.82 -40.01
N LYS A 215 4.50 12.14 -39.22
CA LYS A 215 4.58 13.10 -38.11
C LYS A 215 4.61 12.32 -36.81
N ASN A 216 5.66 12.47 -36.02
CA ASN A 216 5.78 11.79 -34.74
C ASN A 216 5.46 12.76 -33.60
N TYR A 217 4.50 12.41 -32.76
CA TYR A 217 4.06 13.20 -31.61
C TYR A 217 4.37 12.48 -30.31
N LEU A 218 4.80 13.22 -29.29
CA LEU A 218 4.94 12.73 -27.93
C LEU A 218 3.61 12.88 -27.19
N VAL A 219 3.03 11.75 -26.80
CA VAL A 219 1.82 11.70 -25.96
C VAL A 219 2.24 11.19 -24.60
N GLN A 220 2.05 12.00 -23.55
CA GLN A 220 2.56 11.70 -22.22
C GLN A 220 1.60 12.07 -21.10
N ASN A 221 1.52 11.19 -20.10
CA ASN A 221 1.18 11.47 -18.72
C ASN A 221 2.33 10.94 -17.87
N ASN A 222 3.43 11.68 -17.80
CA ASN A 222 4.68 11.20 -17.21
C ASN A 222 4.80 11.54 -15.72
N TYR A 223 3.76 12.12 -15.11
CA TYR A 223 3.74 12.55 -13.73
C TYR A 223 2.34 12.36 -13.12
N GLU A 224 2.30 11.71 -11.96
CA GLU A 224 1.12 11.67 -11.10
C GLU A 224 1.52 11.75 -9.64
N ALA A 225 0.61 12.21 -8.78
CA ALA A 225 0.85 12.29 -7.34
C ALA A 225 -0.29 11.69 -6.52
N ARG A 226 0.04 11.12 -5.36
CA ARG A 226 -0.89 10.65 -4.33
C ARG A 226 -0.48 11.24 -2.99
N GLN A 227 -1.44 11.35 -2.08
CA GLN A 227 -1.18 11.92 -0.76
C GLN A 227 -1.75 11.00 0.33
N PHE A 228 -1.08 11.02 1.49
CA PHE A 228 -1.53 10.36 2.71
C PHE A 228 -1.20 11.26 3.90
N VAL A 229 -1.87 11.04 5.04
CA VAL A 229 -1.74 11.89 6.22
C VAL A 229 -1.27 11.06 7.41
N LEU A 230 -0.15 11.45 8.03
CA LEU A 230 0.31 10.83 9.29
C LEU A 230 0.01 11.78 10.44
N SER A 231 -0.56 11.25 11.52
CA SER A 231 -0.66 11.99 12.78
C SER A 231 0.65 11.94 13.57
N ASP A 232 0.82 12.85 14.52
CA ASP A 232 1.94 12.85 15.47
C ASP A 232 2.10 11.52 16.21
N LEU A 233 0.98 10.92 16.62
CA LEU A 233 0.95 9.63 17.30
C LEU A 233 1.50 8.54 16.39
N GLU A 234 1.02 8.48 15.14
CA GLU A 234 1.50 7.50 14.18
C GLU A 234 2.99 7.67 13.91
N LEU A 235 3.45 8.88 13.61
CA LEU A 235 4.85 9.14 13.26
C LEU A 235 5.82 8.83 14.41
N ALA A 236 5.40 9.00 15.67
CA ALA A 236 6.23 8.71 16.83
C ALA A 236 6.48 7.20 17.02
N ASP A 237 5.51 6.37 16.62
CA ASP A 237 5.52 4.93 16.87
C ASP A 237 5.81 4.11 15.59
N VAL A 238 5.95 4.74 14.42
CA VAL A 238 6.35 4.02 13.18
C VAL A 238 7.76 3.45 13.33
N ASN A 239 7.87 2.14 13.16
CA ASN A 239 9.15 1.42 13.07
C ASN A 239 9.58 1.24 11.61
N HIS A 240 8.65 0.83 10.76
CA HIS A 240 8.89 0.60 9.34
C HIS A 240 7.70 1.05 8.49
N MET A 241 7.97 1.55 7.28
CA MET A 241 6.95 2.04 6.37
C MET A 241 7.41 1.83 4.94
N SER A 242 6.57 1.20 4.13
CA SER A 242 6.90 0.88 2.75
C SER A 242 5.70 1.12 1.83
N LEU A 243 5.99 1.33 0.55
CA LEU A 243 5.02 1.31 -0.52
C LEU A 243 5.06 -0.05 -1.21
N LEU A 244 3.92 -0.72 -1.23
CA LEU A 244 3.67 -1.94 -1.98
C LEU A 244 2.88 -1.60 -3.24
N TYR A 245 3.33 -2.02 -4.41
CA TYR A 245 2.56 -1.87 -5.64
C TYR A 245 2.84 -3.00 -6.63
N ARG A 246 1.92 -3.19 -7.58
CA ARG A 246 2.11 -4.06 -8.75
C ARG A 246 2.26 -3.21 -9.98
N LEU A 247 3.27 -3.50 -10.79
CA LEU A 247 3.51 -2.83 -12.05
C LEU A 247 2.94 -3.66 -13.19
N ASN A 248 2.00 -3.09 -13.94
CA ASN A 248 1.45 -3.67 -15.15
C ASN A 248 1.87 -2.83 -16.35
N CYS A 249 2.31 -3.48 -17.43
CA CYS A 249 2.76 -2.83 -18.65
C CYS A 249 1.88 -3.28 -19.82
N MET A 250 1.70 -2.41 -20.81
CA MET A 250 0.92 -2.79 -21.98
C MET A 250 1.70 -3.73 -22.92
N THR A 251 3.03 -3.61 -22.94
CA THR A 251 3.92 -4.47 -23.74
C THR A 251 5.11 -5.00 -22.94
N VAL A 252 5.62 -6.18 -23.32
CA VAL A 252 6.72 -6.89 -22.59
C VAL A 252 8.08 -6.23 -22.83
N ASP A 253 8.23 -5.46 -23.91
CA ASP A 253 9.50 -4.82 -24.30
C ASP A 253 9.71 -3.44 -23.65
N GLU A 254 8.87 -3.05 -22.70
CA GLU A 254 8.97 -1.75 -22.03
C GLU A 254 10.18 -1.69 -21.09
N ASN A 255 11.08 -0.76 -21.37
CA ASN A 255 12.37 -0.60 -20.68
C ASN A 255 12.57 0.81 -20.13
N GLY A 256 11.48 1.47 -19.76
CA GLY A 256 11.48 2.75 -19.05
C GLY A 256 12.02 2.64 -17.63
N ARG A 257 12.20 3.80 -17.01
CA ARG A 257 12.60 3.96 -15.61
C ARG A 257 11.48 4.65 -14.86
N ILE A 258 11.00 3.99 -13.80
CA ILE A 258 10.09 4.61 -12.85
C ILE A 258 10.89 5.24 -11.73
N ARG A 259 10.52 6.47 -11.41
CA ARG A 259 11.06 7.23 -10.30
C ARG A 259 9.95 7.61 -9.35
N LEU A 260 10.15 7.30 -8.07
CA LEU A 260 9.25 7.66 -6.97
C LEU A 260 9.92 8.69 -6.07
N MET A 261 9.17 9.72 -5.72
CA MET A 261 9.62 10.75 -4.78
C MET A 261 8.62 10.86 -3.64
N LEU A 262 9.12 10.97 -2.41
CA LEU A 262 8.35 11.25 -1.20
C LEU A 262 8.74 12.65 -0.73
N ASN A 263 7.76 13.55 -0.66
CA ASN A 263 7.97 14.93 -0.21
C ASN A 263 9.13 15.64 -0.95
N GLY A 264 9.26 15.39 -2.27
CA GLY A 264 10.33 15.94 -3.11
C GLY A 264 11.68 15.23 -3.00
N ARG A 265 11.79 14.13 -2.24
CA ARG A 265 13.02 13.33 -2.09
C ARG A 265 12.92 12.02 -2.84
N LEU A 266 13.99 11.65 -3.52
CA LEU A 266 14.06 10.42 -4.30
C LEU A 266 14.10 9.19 -3.38
N VAL A 267 13.07 8.36 -3.44
CA VAL A 267 13.00 7.10 -2.66
C VAL A 267 13.19 5.86 -3.54
N HIS A 268 12.90 5.96 -4.84
CA HIS A 268 13.09 4.86 -5.77
C HIS A 268 13.44 5.36 -7.17
N ASP A 269 14.38 4.69 -7.84
CA ASP A 269 14.72 4.90 -9.25
C ASP A 269 15.24 3.58 -9.84
N ALA A 270 14.38 2.88 -10.58
CA ALA A 270 14.71 1.59 -11.16
C ALA A 270 14.17 1.44 -12.58
N LEU A 271 14.82 0.56 -13.34
CA LEU A 271 14.28 0.08 -14.61
C LEU A 271 13.01 -0.73 -14.34
N THR A 272 11.99 -0.49 -15.14
CA THR A 272 10.72 -1.20 -15.03
C THR A 272 10.89 -2.64 -15.51
N VAL A 273 10.53 -3.59 -14.65
CA VAL A 273 10.40 -4.99 -15.02
C VAL A 273 8.91 -5.34 -14.97
N CYS A 274 8.30 -5.43 -16.13
CA CYS A 274 6.93 -5.88 -16.31
C CYS A 274 6.82 -7.35 -15.89
N ASP A 275 5.68 -7.76 -15.33
CA ASP A 275 5.46 -9.10 -14.74
C ASP A 275 6.35 -9.43 -13.52
N ALA A 276 7.01 -8.44 -12.92
CA ALA A 276 7.53 -8.59 -11.57
C ALA A 276 6.35 -8.73 -10.59
N GLY A 277 6.56 -9.45 -9.49
CA GLY A 277 5.56 -9.60 -8.43
C GLY A 277 5.22 -8.27 -7.74
N ILE A 278 4.84 -8.35 -6.47
CA ILE A 278 4.68 -7.13 -5.66
C ILE A 278 6.06 -6.49 -5.51
N THR A 279 6.14 -5.20 -5.84
CA THR A 279 7.33 -4.38 -5.60
C THR A 279 7.13 -3.65 -4.28
N GLU A 280 8.16 -3.72 -3.43
CA GLU A 280 8.21 -3.02 -2.15
C GLU A 280 9.27 -1.92 -2.21
N VAL A 281 8.91 -0.74 -1.73
CA VAL A 281 9.80 0.42 -1.64
C VAL A 281 9.77 0.97 -0.23
N ASP A 282 10.85 0.76 0.50
CA ASP A 282 11.01 1.25 1.87
C ASP A 282 11.15 2.77 1.90
N PHE A 283 10.44 3.40 2.83
CA PHE A 283 10.60 4.82 3.11
C PHE A 283 11.58 5.05 4.25
N SER A 284 12.41 6.07 4.10
CA SER A 284 13.19 6.57 5.22
C SER A 284 12.28 7.34 6.17
N MET A 285 12.34 7.02 7.47
CA MET A 285 11.62 7.77 8.51
C MET A 285 11.99 9.26 8.52
N ALA A 286 13.20 9.61 8.06
CA ALA A 286 13.66 10.99 7.98
C ALA A 286 13.00 11.81 6.85
N ASP A 287 12.34 11.14 5.89
CA ASP A 287 11.67 11.78 4.77
C ASP A 287 10.15 11.94 5.01
N LEU A 288 9.63 11.30 6.07
CA LEU A 288 8.25 11.43 6.51
C LEU A 288 8.07 12.70 7.34
N ILE A 289 6.89 13.31 7.19
CA ILE A 289 6.50 14.49 7.97
C ILE A 289 5.16 14.27 8.65
N GLU A 290 4.94 14.95 9.77
CA GLU A 290 3.62 15.06 10.37
C GLU A 290 2.65 15.75 9.38
N GLY A 291 1.43 15.23 9.31
CA GLY A 291 0.41 15.72 8.41
C GLY A 291 0.57 15.15 7.01
N ARG A 292 0.43 16.00 6.00
CA ARG A 292 0.28 15.59 4.60
C ARG A 292 1.63 15.24 3.97
N ASN A 293 1.79 13.98 3.63
CA ASN A 293 2.88 13.45 2.82
C ASN A 293 2.44 13.30 1.36
N VAL A 294 3.33 13.61 0.41
CA VAL A 294 3.05 13.55 -1.03
C VAL A 294 4.00 12.54 -1.69
N LEU A 295 3.42 11.57 -2.38
CA LEU A 295 4.11 10.59 -3.20
C LEU A 295 3.96 10.96 -4.68
N GLU A 296 5.08 11.19 -5.35
CA GLU A 296 5.14 11.58 -6.75
C GLU A 296 5.72 10.42 -7.57
N PHE A 297 5.04 10.10 -8.66
CA PHE A 297 5.38 9.00 -9.54
C PHE A 297 5.71 9.58 -10.91
N THR A 298 6.86 9.17 -11.46
CA THR A 298 7.33 9.67 -12.76
C THR A 298 7.89 8.56 -13.62
N VAL A 299 7.80 8.75 -14.95
CA VAL A 299 8.39 7.84 -15.93
C VAL A 299 9.05 8.59 -17.08
N ASP A 300 10.08 8.00 -17.69
CA ASP A 300 10.78 8.58 -18.84
C ASP A 300 10.14 8.18 -20.20
N LYS A 301 9.81 6.90 -20.39
CA LYS A 301 9.25 6.30 -21.62
C LYS A 301 8.45 5.05 -21.27
N GLY A 302 7.48 4.66 -22.10
CA GLY A 302 6.68 3.44 -21.90
C GLY A 302 5.26 3.73 -21.43
N GLN A 303 4.49 2.70 -21.07
CA GLN A 303 3.12 2.79 -20.59
C GLN A 303 2.88 1.83 -19.41
N TYR A 304 2.74 2.42 -18.23
CA TYR A 304 2.71 1.72 -16.97
C TYR A 304 1.46 2.03 -16.18
N VAL A 305 0.89 1.00 -15.59
CA VAL A 305 -0.16 1.12 -14.59
C VAL A 305 0.37 0.53 -13.29
N LEU A 306 0.49 1.38 -12.27
CA LEU A 306 0.75 0.92 -10.91
C LEU A 306 -0.60 0.62 -10.28
N GLU A 307 -0.88 -0.66 -10.13
CA GLU A 307 -2.16 -1.15 -9.62
C GLU A 307 -2.13 -1.26 -8.10
N ASN A 308 -3.20 -0.78 -7.49
CA ASN A 308 -3.47 -0.87 -6.06
C ASN A 308 -2.24 -0.56 -5.18
N PRO A 309 -1.64 0.64 -5.33
CA PRO A 309 -0.56 1.04 -4.43
C PRO A 309 -1.08 1.06 -2.99
N ILE A 310 -0.36 0.41 -2.07
CA ILE A 310 -0.69 0.31 -0.65
C ILE A 310 0.50 0.85 0.11
N ILE A 311 0.23 1.73 1.07
CA ILE A 311 1.21 2.09 2.08
C ILE A 311 1.02 1.15 3.26
N GLU A 312 2.05 0.39 3.57
CA GLU A 312 2.12 -0.44 4.76
C GLU A 312 2.92 0.30 5.84
N ILE A 313 2.38 0.30 7.07
CA ILE A 313 2.98 0.94 8.24
C ILE A 313 3.06 -0.12 9.33
N ASP A 314 4.28 -0.41 9.77
CA ASP A 314 4.61 -1.27 10.89
C ASP A 314 4.95 -0.38 12.09
N TYR A 315 4.18 -0.53 13.16
CA TYR A 315 4.36 0.23 14.39
C TYR A 315 5.15 -0.58 15.41
N ALA A 316 6.01 0.09 16.16
CA ALA A 316 6.72 -0.53 17.26
C ALA A 316 5.70 -1.07 18.28
N GLN A 317 5.85 -2.35 18.66
CA GLN A 317 5.03 -2.93 19.73
C GLN A 317 5.22 -2.13 21.02
N GLN A 318 4.14 -1.55 21.51
CA GLN A 318 4.13 -0.81 22.76
C GLN A 318 3.74 -1.74 23.91
N ASP A 319 4.60 -1.86 24.90
CA ASP A 319 4.26 -2.57 26.13
C ASP A 319 3.19 -1.76 26.89
N TYR A 320 2.04 -2.40 27.17
CA TYR A 320 1.00 -1.79 27.98
C TYR A 320 1.48 -1.51 29.41
N TYR A 321 0.95 -0.43 30.01
CA TYR A 321 1.25 -0.07 31.39
C TYR A 321 0.71 -1.13 32.35
N ARG A 322 1.61 -1.70 33.17
CA ARG A 322 1.29 -2.74 34.17
C ARG A 322 1.57 -2.24 35.58
N TYR A 323 0.58 -2.39 36.44
CA TYR A 323 0.63 -2.02 37.84
C TYR A 323 0.45 -3.27 38.69
N TYR A 324 1.18 -3.37 39.79
CA TYR A 324 1.15 -4.54 40.66
C TYR A 324 0.76 -4.13 42.07
N PHE A 325 -0.09 -4.93 42.71
CA PHE A 325 -0.46 -4.77 44.10
C PHE A 325 -0.56 -6.12 44.79
N VAL A 326 -0.37 -6.14 46.11
CA VAL A 326 -0.33 -7.39 46.89
C VAL A 326 -1.50 -7.44 47.84
N MET A 327 -2.22 -8.57 47.84
CA MET A 327 -3.24 -8.89 48.82
C MET A 327 -2.65 -9.82 49.87
N GLU A 328 -2.58 -9.37 51.11
CA GLU A 328 -2.13 -10.19 52.23
C GLU A 328 -3.31 -10.98 52.81
N VAL A 329 -3.01 -12.03 53.59
CA VAL A 329 -4.01 -12.86 54.27
C VAL A 329 -5.05 -12.03 55.07
N PRO A 330 -4.67 -10.98 55.83
CA PRO A 330 -5.65 -10.13 56.51
C PRO A 330 -6.62 -9.44 55.54
N ASP A 331 -6.15 -9.00 54.38
CA ASP A 331 -6.96 -8.31 53.37
C ASP A 331 -8.01 -9.26 52.80
N ILE A 332 -7.61 -10.51 52.53
CA ILE A 332 -8.53 -11.56 52.06
C ILE A 332 -9.59 -11.87 53.12
N PHE A 333 -9.22 -11.90 54.41
CA PHE A 333 -10.21 -12.08 55.47
C PHE A 333 -11.21 -10.94 55.54
N GLU A 334 -10.79 -9.69 55.31
CA GLU A 334 -11.71 -8.55 55.25
C GLU A 334 -12.68 -8.69 54.07
N VAL A 335 -12.18 -9.08 52.89
CA VAL A 335 -13.02 -9.31 51.70
C VAL A 335 -14.04 -10.44 51.94
N VAL A 336 -13.61 -11.56 52.53
CA VAL A 336 -14.52 -12.67 52.89
C VAL A 336 -15.56 -12.25 53.93
N ASN A 337 -15.23 -11.30 54.80
CA ASN A 337 -16.14 -10.74 55.81
C ASN A 337 -17.03 -9.60 55.25
N GLY A 338 -16.93 -9.30 53.96
CA GLY A 338 -17.81 -8.36 53.25
C GLY A 338 -17.21 -6.98 52.98
N ALA A 339 -15.88 -6.81 53.05
CA ALA A 339 -15.21 -5.63 52.50
C ALA A 339 -15.14 -5.72 50.97
N ASP A 340 -15.27 -4.59 50.29
CA ASP A 340 -15.18 -4.54 48.83
C ASP A 340 -13.78 -4.11 48.38
N VAL A 341 -13.24 -4.75 47.34
CA VAL A 341 -11.99 -4.28 46.73
C VAL A 341 -12.32 -3.37 45.55
N VAL A 342 -12.00 -2.10 45.67
CA VAL A 342 -12.42 -1.08 44.71
C VAL A 342 -11.22 -0.55 43.93
N LEU A 343 -11.35 -0.48 42.60
CA LEU A 343 -10.46 0.27 41.72
C LEU A 343 -11.06 1.64 41.47
N GLN A 344 -10.26 2.68 41.70
CA GLN A 344 -10.59 4.07 41.41
C GLN A 344 -9.53 4.66 40.49
N ALA A 345 -9.94 5.00 39.26
CA ALA A 345 -9.11 5.74 38.32
C ALA A 345 -9.60 7.18 38.25
N ARG A 346 -8.70 8.14 38.41
CA ARG A 346 -8.99 9.58 38.26
C ARG A 346 -8.28 10.14 37.05
N PHE A 347 -8.98 11.01 36.35
CA PHE A 347 -8.54 11.59 35.08
C PHE A 347 -8.59 13.10 35.12
N THR A 348 -7.85 13.74 34.22
CA THR A 348 -7.94 15.19 34.02
C THR A 348 -9.34 15.58 33.54
N ASN A 349 -9.90 16.65 34.10
CA ASN A 349 -11.22 17.15 33.74
C ASN A 349 -11.16 18.05 32.49
N ASP A 350 -11.01 17.42 31.33
CA ASP A 350 -10.89 18.08 30.02
C ASP A 350 -12.19 18.01 29.18
N GLY A 351 -13.21 17.28 29.65
CA GLY A 351 -14.48 17.08 28.95
C GLY A 351 -14.44 16.10 27.76
N TYR A 352 -13.28 15.51 27.45
CA TYR A 352 -13.15 14.49 26.40
C TYR A 352 -13.49 13.08 26.93
N ILE A 353 -13.92 12.21 26.00
CA ILE A 353 -14.23 10.80 26.30
C ILE A 353 -12.95 10.04 26.61
N LYS A 354 -13.00 9.28 27.69
CA LYS A 354 -11.93 8.43 28.21
C LYS A 354 -12.43 7.01 28.14
N ALA A 355 -11.86 6.24 27.22
CA ALA A 355 -12.24 4.86 26.99
C ALA A 355 -11.03 3.94 26.98
N GLY A 356 -11.24 2.70 27.40
CA GLY A 356 -10.24 1.65 27.41
C GLY A 356 -10.68 0.46 28.28
N THR A 357 -9.74 -0.45 28.49
CA THR A 357 -9.94 -1.66 29.28
C THR A 357 -8.86 -1.78 30.35
N PHE A 358 -9.29 -2.04 31.59
CA PHE A 358 -8.42 -2.51 32.67
C PHE A 358 -8.43 -4.03 32.68
N PHE A 359 -7.29 -4.68 32.43
CA PHE A 359 -7.14 -6.11 32.60
C PHE A 359 -6.64 -6.41 34.02
N VAL A 360 -7.54 -6.84 34.89
CA VAL A 360 -7.24 -7.23 36.27
C VAL A 360 -6.96 -8.72 36.28
N ASN A 361 -5.69 -9.09 36.45
CA ASN A 361 -5.22 -10.48 36.34
C ASN A 361 -5.63 -11.18 35.03
N GLY A 362 -5.74 -10.41 33.94
CA GLY A 362 -6.18 -10.90 32.63
C GLY A 362 -7.69 -10.82 32.39
N TYR A 363 -8.50 -10.46 33.39
CA TYR A 363 -9.94 -10.25 33.20
C TYR A 363 -10.24 -8.80 32.78
N PRO A 364 -10.97 -8.58 31.67
CA PRO A 364 -11.25 -7.24 31.17
C PRO A 364 -12.32 -6.54 32.01
N VAL A 365 -12.06 -5.26 32.31
CA VAL A 365 -13.01 -4.31 32.88
C VAL A 365 -13.01 -3.06 32.01
N ASP A 366 -13.99 -2.98 31.13
CA ASP A 366 -14.13 -1.88 30.18
C ASP A 366 -14.64 -0.61 30.87
N PHE A 367 -14.12 0.53 30.45
CA PHE A 367 -14.62 1.84 30.86
C PHE A 367 -14.81 2.74 29.64
N ASP A 368 -15.90 3.50 29.66
CA ASP A 368 -16.18 4.59 28.73
C ASP A 368 -16.85 5.69 29.55
N THR A 369 -16.14 6.78 29.78
CA THR A 369 -16.62 7.88 30.63
C THR A 369 -16.13 9.24 30.14
N ASN A 370 -16.97 10.25 30.32
CA ASN A 370 -16.60 11.65 30.19
C ASN A 370 -16.30 12.31 31.54
N ARG A 371 -16.44 11.56 32.64
CA ARG A 371 -16.20 12.05 34.00
C ARG A 371 -14.69 12.05 34.29
N ASN A 372 -14.32 12.78 35.35
CA ASN A 372 -12.96 12.80 35.88
C ASN A 372 -12.64 11.59 36.77
N GLU A 373 -13.55 10.63 36.90
CA GLU A 373 -13.41 9.48 37.78
C GLU A 373 -14.16 8.27 37.23
N PHE A 374 -13.55 7.10 37.39
CA PHE A 374 -14.13 5.79 37.16
C PHE A 374 -13.90 4.92 38.39
N ILE A 375 -14.96 4.27 38.87
CA ILE A 375 -14.93 3.43 40.06
C ILE A 375 -15.58 2.10 39.70
N THR A 376 -14.92 1.00 40.04
CA THR A 376 -15.44 -0.35 39.83
C THR A 376 -15.03 -1.26 40.97
N ASP A 377 -15.91 -2.21 41.29
CA ASP A 377 -15.60 -3.33 42.17
C ASP A 377 -14.72 -4.35 41.44
N LEU A 378 -13.72 -4.89 42.13
CA LEU A 378 -12.80 -5.92 41.68
C LEU A 378 -13.03 -7.27 42.39
N ASN A 379 -14.08 -7.39 43.21
CA ASN A 379 -14.45 -8.63 43.88
C ASN A 379 -14.57 -9.79 42.87
N GLY A 380 -13.87 -10.89 43.17
CA GLY A 380 -13.82 -12.07 42.30
C GLY A 380 -12.82 -12.00 41.14
N LEU A 381 -12.15 -10.86 40.92
CA LEU A 381 -11.06 -10.70 39.95
C LEU A 381 -9.67 -10.75 40.60
N ILE A 382 -9.63 -10.72 41.94
CA ILE A 382 -8.44 -10.62 42.77
C ILE A 382 -8.20 -11.92 43.53
N TYR A 383 -6.93 -12.27 43.73
CA TYR A 383 -6.50 -13.42 44.52
C TYR A 383 -5.47 -13.06 45.59
N GLU A 384 -5.24 -13.96 46.55
CA GLU A 384 -4.18 -13.83 47.56
C GLU A 384 -2.80 -13.75 46.88
N GLY A 385 -1.97 -12.79 47.30
CA GLY A 385 -0.65 -12.56 46.72
C GLY A 385 -0.62 -11.44 45.68
N GLN A 386 0.25 -11.57 44.67
CA GLN A 386 0.53 -10.51 43.70
C GLN A 386 -0.49 -10.46 42.57
N ASN A 387 -1.25 -9.37 42.52
CA ASN A 387 -2.21 -9.06 41.47
C ASN A 387 -1.62 -8.05 40.48
N VAL A 388 -2.13 -8.05 39.26
CA VAL A 388 -1.71 -7.15 38.18
C VAL A 388 -2.91 -6.44 37.54
N ILE A 389 -2.73 -5.16 37.24
CA ILE A 389 -3.65 -4.35 36.43
C ILE A 389 -2.87 -3.91 35.19
N THR A 390 -3.33 -4.33 34.02
CA THR A 390 -2.82 -3.81 32.74
C THR A 390 -3.82 -2.81 32.18
N VAL A 391 -3.36 -1.62 31.81
CA VAL A 391 -4.22 -0.58 31.23
C VAL A 391 -4.03 -0.54 29.72
N VAL A 392 -5.13 -0.77 28.99
CA VAL A 392 -5.19 -0.71 27.53
C VAL A 392 -6.12 0.45 27.15
N PRO A 393 -5.58 1.63 26.82
CA PRO A 393 -6.40 2.78 26.42
C PRO A 393 -6.94 2.62 24.99
N ASP A 394 -8.21 3.01 24.78
CA ASP A 394 -8.82 3.14 23.44
C ASP A 394 -8.78 4.58 22.94
N THR A 395 -8.71 5.55 23.85
CA THR A 395 -8.54 6.97 23.54
C THR A 395 -7.34 7.57 24.27
N THR A 396 -6.83 8.70 23.80
CA THR A 396 -5.77 9.43 24.48
C THR A 396 -6.34 10.20 25.67
N PHE A 397 -5.82 9.98 26.88
CA PHE A 397 -6.23 10.70 28.09
C PHE A 397 -5.11 10.76 29.13
N GLU A 398 -5.20 11.71 30.07
CA GLU A 398 -4.28 11.79 31.21
C GLU A 398 -4.94 11.19 32.46
N MET A 399 -4.33 10.13 33.01
CA MET A 399 -4.73 9.49 34.26
C MET A 399 -3.88 10.03 35.41
N VAL A 400 -4.54 10.75 36.31
CA VAL A 400 -3.93 11.45 37.44
C VAL A 400 -3.62 10.46 38.57
N THR A 401 -4.57 9.58 38.91
CA THR A 401 -4.33 8.53 39.90
C THR A 401 -4.97 7.22 39.48
N LEU A 402 -4.31 6.12 39.83
CA LEU A 402 -4.84 4.77 39.82
C LEU A 402 -4.70 4.19 41.21
N ASP A 403 -5.83 4.07 41.91
CA ASP A 403 -5.89 3.62 43.28
C ASP A 403 -6.66 2.28 43.38
N VAL A 404 -6.20 1.38 44.24
CA VAL A 404 -6.92 0.15 44.63
C VAL A 404 -6.97 0.11 46.14
N PHE A 405 -8.16 0.05 46.73
CA PHE A 405 -8.33 0.08 48.17
C PHE A 405 -9.46 -0.84 48.65
N LEU A 406 -9.44 -1.16 49.94
CA LEU A 406 -10.52 -1.85 50.63
C LEU A 406 -11.53 -0.83 51.16
N ALA A 407 -12.82 -1.10 50.93
CA ALA A 407 -13.95 -0.24 51.30
C ALA A 407 -14.90 -0.90 52.30
#